data_AF-A0A1G6THB0-F1
#
_entry.id   AF-A0A1G6THB0-F1
#
_cell.length_a   1.000
_cell.length_b   1.000
_cell.length_c   1.000
_cell.angle_alpha   90.00
_cell.angle_beta   90.00
_cell.angle_gamma   90.00
#
_symmetry.space_group_name_H-M   'P 1'
#
loop_
_entity.id
_entity.type
_entity.pdbx_description
1 polymer ?
#
loop_
_entity_poly.entity_id
_entity_poly.type
_entity_poly.pdbx_seq_one_letter_code
_entity_poly.pdbx_strand_id
1 'polypeptide(L)' 'MAKEEMLEFPGVVKELLPNATFRVELENGHEIIAHMAGKMRKNRIRVLAGDKVQVEMNTYDLTKGRINYRFK' A
#
# COMPACT_ATOMS: atom_id res chain seq x y z
N MET A 1 -5.51 20.50 12.52
CA MET A 1 -4.77 20.88 11.30
C MET A 1 -3.86 19.71 10.98
N ALA A 2 -3.94 18.96 9.89
CA ALA A 2 -4.72 19.02 8.66
C ALA A 2 -5.35 17.62 8.43
N LYS A 3 -6.59 17.56 7.92
CA LYS A 3 -7.09 16.36 7.26
C LYS A 3 -6.36 16.31 5.93
N GLU A 4 -5.17 15.70 5.91
CA GLU A 4 -4.62 15.24 4.64
C GLU A 4 -5.66 14.26 4.09
N GLU A 5 -6.34 14.64 3.02
CA GLU A 5 -7.20 13.74 2.28
C GLU A 5 -6.30 12.68 1.65
N MET A 6 -6.05 11.62 2.42
CA MET A 6 -5.37 10.43 1.92
C MET A 6 -6.30 9.79 0.92
N LEU A 7 -5.83 9.68 -0.32
CA LEU A 7 -6.57 9.02 -1.37
C LEU A 7 -6.34 7.52 -1.24
N GLU A 8 -7.43 6.76 -1.21
CA GLU A 8 -7.38 5.31 -1.20
C GLU A 8 -7.48 4.79 -2.63
N PHE A 9 -6.52 3.95 -3.01
CA PHE A 9 -6.50 3.29 -4.30
C PHE A 9 -6.36 1.77 -4.13
N PRO A 10 -7.14 0.98 -4.88
CA PRO A 10 -6.92 -0.45 -4.98
C PRO A 10 -5.67 -0.75 -5.82
N GLY A 11 -4.93 -1.79 -5.42
CA GLY A 11 -3.77 -2.27 -6.16
C GLY A 11 -3.44 -3.73 -5.84
N VAL A 12 -2.53 -4.30 -6.61
CA VAL A 12 -2.04 -5.67 -6.47
C VAL A 12 -0.57 -5.64 -6.10
N VAL A 13 -0.18 -6.42 -5.09
CA VAL A 13 1.22 -6.55 -4.69
C VAL A 13 1.96 -7.37 -5.74
N LYS A 14 2.97 -6.80 -6.37
CA LYS A 14 3.78 -7.48 -7.37
C LYS A 14 4.94 -8.22 -6.73
N GLU A 15 5.70 -7.52 -5.87
CA GLU A 15 6.93 -8.03 -5.29
C GLU A 15 7.15 -7.52 -3.85
N LEU A 16 7.87 -8.30 -3.06
CA LEU A 16 8.32 -7.92 -1.72
C LEU A 16 9.76 -7.41 -1.78
N LEU A 17 10.02 -6.26 -1.16
CA LEU A 17 11.35 -5.65 -1.05
C LEU A 17 11.93 -5.89 0.35
N PRO A 18 13.28 -5.92 0.50
CA PRO A 18 13.96 -6.32 1.74
C PRO A 18 13.74 -5.40 2.96
N ASN A 19 13.14 -4.21 2.78
CA ASN A 19 12.89 -3.23 3.86
C ASN A 19 11.44 -3.23 4.38
N ALA A 20 10.73 -4.34 4.26
CA ALA A 20 9.28 -4.42 4.54
C ALA A 20 8.47 -3.37 3.73
N THR A 21 8.99 -3.06 2.56
CA THR A 21 8.31 -2.33 1.49
C THR A 21 7.82 -3.33 0.45
N PHE A 22 6.79 -2.93 -0.28
CA PHE A 22 6.08 -3.76 -1.24
C PHE A 22 5.97 -2.95 -2.52
N ARG A 23 6.26 -3.59 -3.65
CA ARG A 23 5.96 -3.03 -4.96
C ARG A 23 4.49 -3.34 -5.24
N VAL A 24 3.67 -2.30 -5.34
CA VAL A 24 2.24 -2.43 -5.62
C VAL A 24 1.97 -1.83 -6.99
N GLU A 25 1.27 -2.59 -7.81
CA GLU A 25 0.75 -2.15 -9.10
C GLU A 25 -0.67 -1.66 -8.88
N LEU A 26 -0.90 -0.37 -9.09
CA LEU A 26 -2.23 0.24 -9.06
C LEU A 26 -3.03 -0.22 -10.28
N GLU A 27 -4.37 -0.20 -10.19
CA GLU A 27 -5.23 -0.51 -11.35
C GLU A 27 -5.00 0.42 -12.54
N ASN A 28 -4.45 1.61 -12.30
CA ASN A 28 -4.07 2.57 -13.34
C ASN A 28 -2.78 2.18 -14.10
N GLY A 29 -2.14 1.04 -13.78
CA GLY A 29 -0.90 0.57 -14.40
C GLY A 29 0.37 1.22 -13.85
N HIS A 30 0.26 2.01 -12.78
CA HIS A 30 1.41 2.62 -12.12
C HIS A 30 1.96 1.72 -11.02
N GLU A 31 3.28 1.53 -11.00
CA GLU A 31 3.98 0.83 -9.94
C GLU A 31 4.45 1.83 -8.87
N ILE A 32 4.10 1.54 -7.62
CA ILE A 32 4.39 2.39 -6.47
C ILE A 32 5.10 1.57 -5.39
N ILE A 33 5.83 2.27 -4.53
CA ILE A 33 6.45 1.64 -3.36
C ILE A 33 5.56 1.92 -2.16
N ALA A 34 4.97 0.86 -1.61
CA ALA A 34 4.12 0.95 -0.45
C ALA A 34 4.76 0.29 0.78
N HIS A 35 4.44 0.80 1.97
CA HIS A 35 4.82 0.17 3.23
C HIS A 35 3.57 -0.23 4.01
N MET A 36 3.66 -1.26 4.83
CA MET A 36 2.54 -1.67 5.68
C MET A 36 2.25 -0.63 6.75
N ALA A 37 0.96 -0.32 6.95
CA ALA A 37 0.51 0.45 8.10
C ALA A 37 0.87 -0.27 9.41
N GLY A 38 1.19 0.49 10.46
CA GLY A 38 1.51 -0.08 11.77
C GLY A 38 0.38 -0.94 12.36
N LYS A 39 -0.87 -0.65 12.01
CA LYS A 39 -2.05 -1.46 12.39
C LYS A 39 -1.98 -2.88 11.82
N MET A 40 -1.54 -3.03 10.57
CA MET A 40 -1.34 -4.36 9.96
C MET A 40 -0.28 -5.18 10.68
N ARG A 41 0.84 -4.53 11.05
CA ARG A 41 1.92 -5.18 11.81
C ARG A 41 1.43 -5.67 13.17
N LYS A 42 0.64 -4.85 13.89
CA LYS A 42 0.01 -5.26 15.16
C LYS A 42 -0.92 -6.45 15.00
N ASN A 43 -1.70 -6.49 13.91
CA ASN A 43 -2.64 -7.57 13.60
C ASN A 43 -1.98 -8.79 12.95
N ARG A 44 -0.64 -8.83 12.83
CA ARG A 44 0.14 -9.92 12.20
C ARG A 44 -0.34 -10.27 10.79
N ILE A 45 -0.85 -9.29 10.04
CA ILE A 45 -1.27 -9.48 8.65
C ILE A 45 -0.02 -9.69 7.81
N ARG A 46 0.05 -10.83 7.12
CA ARG A 46 1.08 -11.12 6.12
C ARG A 46 0.57 -10.66 4.76
N VAL A 47 1.42 -9.97 4.01
CA VAL A 47 1.18 -9.56 2.64
C VAL A 47 2.14 -10.34 1.76
N LEU A 48 1.62 -10.99 0.73
CA LEU A 48 2.34 -11.79 -0.24
C LEU A 48 2.22 -11.17 -1.64
N ALA A 49 3.11 -11.56 -2.55
CA ALA A 49 2.96 -11.22 -3.96
C ALA A 49 1.69 -11.87 -4.52
N GLY A 50 0.91 -11.10 -5.29
CA GLY A 50 -0.40 -11.46 -5.82
C GLY A 50 -1.59 -11.02 -4.96
N ASP A 51 -1.36 -10.51 -3.75
CA ASP A 51 -2.45 -10.06 -2.89
C ASP A 51 -3.04 -8.73 -3.36
N LYS A 52 -4.37 -8.64 -3.35
CA LYS A 52 -5.09 -7.36 -3.53
C LYS A 52 -5.06 -6.56 -2.24
N VAL A 53 -4.65 -5.30 -2.34
CA VAL A 53 -4.46 -4.40 -1.19
C VAL A 53 -5.06 -3.02 -1.47
N GLN A 54 -5.53 -2.38 -0.41
CA GLN A 54 -5.93 -0.96 -0.40
C GLN A 54 -4.71 -0.15 0.02
N VAL A 55 -4.27 0.74 -0.86
CA VAL A 55 -3.14 1.65 -0.62
C VAL A 55 -3.65 3.07 -0.44
N GLU A 56 -3.28 3.69 0.68
CA GLU A 56 -3.47 5.11 0.94
C GLU A 56 -2.26 5.89 0.44
N MET A 57 -2.49 6.95 -0.32
CA MET A 57 -1.44 7.80 -0.87
C MET A 57 -1.69 9.26 -0.46
N ASN A 58 -0.61 10.01 -0.29
CA ASN A 58 -0.73 11.46 -0.08
C ASN A 58 -0.75 12.16 -1.44
N THR A 59 -1.55 13.21 -1.58
CA THR A 59 -1.71 13.98 -2.83
C THR A 59 -0.43 14.67 -3.28
N TYR A 60 0.55 14.83 -2.39
CA TYR A 60 1.85 15.43 -2.68
C TYR A 60 2.90 14.46 -3.22
N ASP A 61 2.79 13.16 -2.90
CA ASP A 61 3.77 12.15 -3.33
C ASP A 61 3.04 10.87 -3.77
N LEU A 62 2.74 10.82 -5.06
CA LEU A 62 2.09 9.70 -5.73
C LEU A 62 3.03 8.50 -5.94
N THR A 63 4.31 8.58 -5.54
CA THR A 63 5.25 7.46 -5.70
C THR A 63 5.26 6.53 -4.49
N LYS A 64 4.79 7.03 -3.34
CA LYS A 64 4.80 6.31 -2.07
C LYS A 64 3.39 6.11 -1.53
N GLY A 65 3.13 4.90 -1.08
CA GLY A 65 1.84 4.52 -0.51
C GLY A 65 1.97 3.87 0.86
N ARG A 66 0.84 3.78 1.55
CA ARG A 66 0.68 3.03 2.79
C ARG A 66 -0.42 2.00 2.63
N ILE A 67 -0.09 0.73 2.83
CA ILE A 67 -1.08 -0.35 2.77
C ILE A 67 -1.89 -0.36 4.07
N ASN A 68 -3.18 -0.01 3.99
CA ASN A 68 -4.08 0.00 5.15
C ASN A 68 -4.95 -1.27 5.22
N TYR A 69 -5.35 -1.81 4.07
CA TYR A 69 -6.19 -3.01 4.01
C TYR A 69 -5.70 -4.05 3.01
N ARG A 70 -5.98 -5.33 3.28
CA ARG A 70 -5.76 -6.45 2.35
C ARG A 70 -7.12 -7.07 2.08
N PHE A 71 -7.50 -7.14 0.80
CA PHE A 71 -8.69 -7.84 0.36
C PHE A 71 -8.45 -9.35 0.42
N LYS A 72 -9.47 -10.09 0.87
CA LYS A 72 -9.40 -11.55 1.06
C LYS A 72 -9.68 -12.29 -0.24
#